data_AF-A0A5C3QU08-F1
#
_entry.id   AF-A0A5C3QU08-F1
#
_cell.length_a   1.000
_cell.length_b   1.000
_cell.length_c   1.000
_cell.angle_alpha   90.00
_cell.angle_beta   90.00
_cell.angle_gamma   90.00
#
_symmetry.space_group_name_H-M   'P 1'
#
loop_
_entity.id
_entity.type
_entity.pdbx_description
1 polymer ?
#
loop_
_entity_poly.entity_id
_entity_poly.type
_entity_poly.pdbx_seq_one_letter_code
_entity_poly.pdbx_strand_id
1 'polypeptide(L)'
;METHPSYTALNSLVSKYPGAAGCLFQTYNDIFYAQNWQDVTVVELEDCKRGAVRGRRPNTTQTLNVVPCGIHELVSFEWLRHAFEALDNPEDIHLAITSDDASLVYYKISRGIVKPPV
;
A
#
# COMPACT_ATOMS: atom_id res chain seq x y z
N MET A 1 7.61 -6.43 -15.84
CA MET A 1 7.47 -5.20 -15.03
C MET A 1 8.24 -4.04 -15.66
N GLU A 2 9.51 -4.22 -16.03
CA GLU A 2 10.43 -3.13 -16.44
C GLU A 2 10.02 -2.32 -17.68
N THR A 3 9.20 -2.90 -18.56
CA THR A 3 8.70 -2.24 -19.77
C THR A 3 7.43 -1.41 -19.56
N HIS A 4 6.82 -1.47 -18.37
CA HIS A 4 5.54 -0.81 -18.08
C HIS A 4 5.73 0.63 -17.58
N PRO A 5 4.89 1.60 -17.96
CA PRO A 5 5.05 3.01 -17.53
C PRO A 5 5.18 3.21 -16.02
N SER A 6 4.41 2.46 -15.21
CA SER A 6 4.47 2.48 -13.73
C SER A 6 5.83 2.10 -13.15
N TYR A 7 6.64 1.36 -13.90
CA TYR A 7 7.95 0.94 -13.42
C TYR A 7 8.85 2.15 -13.15
N THR A 8 8.73 3.23 -13.93
CA THR A 8 9.50 4.47 -13.71
C THR A 8 9.24 5.07 -12.32
N ALA A 9 8.00 5.03 -11.85
CA ALA A 9 7.61 5.54 -10.53
C ALA A 9 8.03 4.60 -9.38
N LEU A 10 8.27 3.32 -9.67
CA LEU A 10 8.48 2.27 -8.68
C LEU A 10 9.91 1.70 -8.66
N ASN A 11 10.72 2.00 -9.67
CA ASN A 11 11.99 1.32 -9.94
C ASN A 11 12.93 1.30 -8.72
N SER A 12 13.08 2.44 -8.04
CA SER A 12 13.93 2.54 -6.85
C SER A 12 13.53 1.54 -5.76
N LEU A 13 12.24 1.43 -5.48
CA LEU A 13 11.69 0.58 -4.42
C LEU A 13 11.58 -0.88 -4.85
N VAL A 14 11.26 -1.15 -6.12
CA VAL A 14 11.25 -2.49 -6.69
C VAL A 14 12.65 -3.11 -6.64
N SER A 15 13.67 -2.31 -6.96
CA SER A 15 15.07 -2.74 -6.89
C SER A 15 15.56 -2.91 -5.44
N LYS A 16 15.18 -1.99 -4.53
CA LYS A 16 15.57 -2.05 -3.11
C LYS A 16 14.87 -3.19 -2.35
N TYR A 17 13.62 -3.48 -2.69
CA TYR A 17 12.75 -4.43 -1.98
C TYR A 17 12.09 -5.45 -2.93
N PRO A 18 12.87 -6.37 -3.54
CA PRO A 18 12.37 -7.29 -4.56
C PRO A 18 11.27 -8.24 -4.04
N GLY A 19 11.30 -8.61 -2.75
CA GLY A 19 10.28 -9.47 -2.15
C GLY A 19 8.88 -8.85 -2.11
N ALA A 20 8.78 -7.52 -2.02
CA ALA A 20 7.50 -6.79 -2.02
C ALA A 20 7.16 -6.18 -3.38
N ALA A 21 8.04 -6.30 -4.37
CA ALA A 21 7.93 -5.62 -5.66
C ALA A 21 6.65 -6.01 -6.42
N GLY A 22 6.30 -7.30 -6.42
CA GLY A 22 5.08 -7.79 -7.08
C GLY A 22 3.83 -7.15 -6.50
N CYS A 23 3.67 -7.21 -5.18
CA CYS A 23 2.51 -6.65 -4.47
C CYS A 23 2.42 -5.14 -4.63
N LEU A 24 3.55 -4.42 -4.54
CA LEU A 24 3.61 -2.97 -4.74
C LEU A 24 3.19 -2.60 -6.17
N PHE A 25 3.70 -3.31 -7.18
CA PHE A 25 3.39 -3.03 -8.57
C PHE A 25 1.92 -3.28 -8.91
N GLN A 26 1.36 -4.40 -8.44
CA GLN A 26 -0.05 -4.70 -8.63
C GLN A 26 -0.94 -3.68 -7.91
N THR A 27 -0.64 -3.37 -6.65
CA THR A 27 -1.39 -2.39 -5.86
C THR A 27 -1.35 -1.01 -6.51
N TYR A 28 -0.18 -0.55 -6.98
CA TYR A 28 -0.06 0.73 -7.66
C TYR A 28 -0.90 0.76 -8.94
N ASN A 29 -0.84 -0.28 -9.76
CA ASN A 29 -1.60 -0.31 -11.02
C ASN A 29 -3.11 -0.37 -10.78
N ASP A 30 -3.56 -1.15 -9.79
CA ASP A 30 -4.97 -1.19 -9.43
C ASP A 30 -5.45 0.19 -8.96
N ILE A 31 -4.71 0.85 -8.06
CA ILE A 31 -5.03 2.18 -7.56
C ILE A 31 -5.02 3.24 -8.67
N PHE A 32 -3.96 3.27 -9.48
CA PHE A 32 -3.73 4.31 -10.47
C PHE A 32 -4.60 4.14 -11.72
N TYR A 33 -4.70 2.93 -12.28
CA TYR A 33 -5.42 2.70 -13.53
C TYR A 33 -6.84 2.19 -13.33
N ALA A 34 -7.07 1.23 -12.43
CA ALA A 34 -8.39 0.61 -12.29
C ALA A 34 -9.33 1.45 -11.41
N GLN A 35 -8.83 1.89 -10.26
CA GLN A 35 -9.58 2.75 -9.33
C GLN A 35 -9.46 4.24 -9.66
N ASN A 36 -8.57 4.61 -10.59
CA ASN A 36 -8.38 5.97 -11.10
C ASN A 36 -8.15 7.02 -9.99
N TRP A 37 -7.33 6.68 -9.00
CA TRP A 37 -6.99 7.62 -7.92
C TRP A 37 -6.19 8.81 -8.44
N GLN A 38 -6.32 9.93 -7.74
CA GLN A 38 -5.63 11.18 -8.03
C GLN A 38 -4.45 11.39 -7.06
N ASP A 39 -3.46 12.16 -7.50
CA ASP A 39 -2.25 12.50 -6.72
C ASP A 39 -1.52 11.27 -6.16
N VAL A 40 -1.47 10.21 -6.95
CA VAL A 40 -0.86 8.95 -6.54
C VAL A 40 0.66 9.12 -6.48
N THR A 41 1.20 8.86 -5.29
CA THR A 41 2.63 8.88 -4.99
C THR A 41 3.00 7.61 -4.25
N VAL A 42 4.29 7.30 -4.22
CA VAL A 42 4.81 6.10 -3.56
C VAL A 42 5.75 6.56 -2.46
N VAL A 43 5.49 6.09 -1.25
CA VAL A 43 6.23 6.43 -0.03
C VAL A 43 7.03 5.21 0.39
N GLU A 44 8.30 5.42 0.71
CA GLU A 44 9.15 4.36 1.23
C GLU A 44 8.86 4.10 2.71
N LEU A 45 8.68 2.82 3.07
CA LEU A 45 8.56 2.36 4.47
C LEU A 45 9.77 1.49 4.79
N GLU A 46 10.87 2.12 5.22
CA GLU A 46 12.17 1.46 5.37
C GLU A 46 12.15 0.32 6.40
N ASP A 47 11.58 0.57 7.58
CA ASP A 47 11.41 -0.43 8.66
C ASP A 47 10.51 -1.61 8.22
N CYS A 48 9.57 -1.34 7.31
CA CYS A 48 8.67 -2.34 6.75
C CYS A 48 9.22 -3.02 5.50
N LYS A 49 10.41 -2.58 5.04
CA LYS A 49 11.13 -3.03 3.84
C LYS A 49 10.26 -3.06 2.58
N ARG A 50 9.46 -2.02 2.34
CA ARG A 50 8.61 -1.90 1.14
C ARG A 50 8.18 -0.48 0.84
N GLY A 51 7.54 -0.29 -0.32
CA GLY A 51 6.80 0.92 -0.64
C GLY A 51 5.34 0.85 -0.20
N ALA A 52 4.73 1.99 0.04
CA ALA A 52 3.29 2.20 0.19
C ALA A 52 2.79 3.18 -0.88
N VAL A 53 1.51 3.09 -1.24
CA VAL A 53 0.86 3.98 -2.20
C VAL A 53 0.01 4.99 -1.44
N ARG A 54 0.24 6.27 -1.70
CA ARG A 54 -0.51 7.40 -1.10
C ARG A 54 -1.26 8.11 -2.22
N GLY A 55 -2.54 8.43 -2.02
CA GLY A 55 -3.33 9.14 -3.02
C GLY A 55 -4.77 9.37 -2.58
N ARG A 56 -5.61 9.87 -3.50
CA ARG A 56 -7.01 10.22 -3.24
C ARG A 56 -7.95 9.43 -4.14
N ARG A 57 -9.02 8.85 -3.58
CA ARG A 57 -10.08 8.22 -4.39
C ARG A 57 -10.78 9.29 -5.24
N PRO A 58 -11.33 8.91 -6.41
CA PRO A 58 -12.17 9.80 -7.20
C PRO A 58 -13.27 10.45 -6.34
N ASN A 59 -13.49 11.75 -6.52
CA ASN A 59 -14.54 12.52 -5.83
C ASN A 59 -14.40 12.58 -4.29
N THR A 60 -13.22 12.30 -3.75
CA THR A 60 -12.93 12.48 -2.32
C THR A 60 -11.77 13.43 -2.10
N THR A 61 -11.82 14.18 -1.01
CA THR A 61 -10.71 15.04 -0.58
C THR A 61 -9.72 14.32 0.32
N GLN A 62 -10.12 13.19 0.91
CA GLN A 62 -9.33 12.42 1.85
C GLN A 62 -8.18 11.70 1.12
N THR A 63 -6.95 11.95 1.61
CA THR A 63 -5.78 11.18 1.19
C THR A 63 -5.72 9.89 2.01
N LEU A 64 -5.57 8.77 1.31
CA LEU A 64 -5.47 7.44 1.89
C LEU A 64 -4.06 6.89 1.66
N ASN A 65 -3.63 6.05 2.60
CA ASN A 65 -2.37 5.32 2.50
C ASN A 65 -2.67 3.83 2.38
N VAL A 66 -2.06 3.19 1.39
CA VAL A 66 -2.21 1.77 1.10
C VAL A 66 -0.85 1.09 1.21
N VAL A 67 -0.74 0.10 2.09
CA VAL A 67 0.47 -0.70 2.27
C VAL A 67 0.26 -2.08 1.62
N PRO A 68 1.04 -2.44 0.60
CA PRO A 68 0.93 -3.72 -0.07
C PRO A 68 1.60 -4.85 0.73
N CYS A 69 0.99 -6.03 0.72
CA CYS A 69 1.60 -7.28 1.19
C CYS A 69 1.04 -8.49 0.42
N GLY A 70 1.82 -9.55 0.32
CA GLY A 70 1.37 -10.85 -0.17
C GLY A 70 0.53 -11.60 0.86
N ILE A 71 -0.33 -12.50 0.41
CA ILE A 71 -1.17 -13.34 1.26
C ILE A 71 -0.37 -14.25 2.21
N HIS A 72 0.86 -14.59 1.82
CA HIS A 72 1.77 -15.44 2.61
C HIS A 72 2.64 -14.64 3.59
N GLU A 73 2.57 -13.31 3.56
CA GLU A 73 3.40 -12.48 4.42
C GLU A 73 2.82 -12.40 5.84
N LEU A 74 3.70 -12.53 6.84
CA LEU A 74 3.33 -12.35 8.24
C LEU A 74 3.30 -10.87 8.59
N VAL A 75 2.12 -10.36 8.92
CA VAL A 75 1.91 -8.98 9.36
C VAL A 75 1.85 -8.94 10.88
N SER A 76 2.89 -8.38 11.52
CA SER A 76 2.95 -8.21 12.97
C SER A 76 2.44 -6.83 13.40
N PHE A 77 2.04 -6.69 14.67
CA PHE A 77 1.66 -5.39 15.24
C PHE A 77 2.82 -4.39 15.24
N GLU A 78 4.04 -4.85 15.47
CA GLU A 78 5.24 -4.01 15.40
C GLU A 78 5.42 -3.47 13.98
N TRP A 79 5.29 -4.34 12.97
CA TRP A 79 5.36 -3.93 11.57
C TRP A 79 4.28 -2.91 11.20
N LEU A 80 3.04 -3.12 11.67
CA LEU A 80 1.96 -2.15 11.47
C LEU A 80 2.28 -0.80 12.14
N ARG A 81 2.81 -0.82 13.37
CA ARG A 81 3.21 0.40 14.08
C ARG A 81 4.24 1.20 13.28
N HIS A 82 5.28 0.54 12.75
CA HIS A 82 6.26 1.19 11.89
C HIS A 82 5.63 1.78 10.62
N ALA A 83 4.68 1.06 10.00
CA ALA A 83 3.95 1.57 8.85
C ALA A 83 3.16 2.84 9.17
N PHE A 84 2.45 2.88 10.31
CA PHE A 84 1.75 4.08 10.77
C PHE A 84 2.72 5.25 11.00
N GLU A 85 3.85 5.01 11.66
CA GLU A 85 4.85 6.05 11.97
C GLU A 85 5.45 6.65 10.71
N ALA A 86 5.86 5.81 9.75
CA ALA A 86 6.41 6.25 8.47
C ALA A 86 5.39 6.95 7.56
N LEU A 87 4.09 6.78 7.82
CA LEU A 87 3.00 7.41 7.05
C LEU A 87 2.42 8.65 7.74
N ASP A 88 3.14 9.25 8.69
CA ASP A 88 2.73 10.44 9.46
C ASP A 88 1.55 10.18 10.41
N ASN A 89 1.45 8.95 10.93
CA ASN A 89 0.49 8.55 11.95
C ASN A 89 -0.99 8.84 11.59
N PRO A 90 -1.50 8.37 10.44
CA PRO A 90 -2.90 8.58 10.05
C PRO A 90 -3.87 7.85 10.98
N GLU A 91 -5.16 8.21 10.92
CA GLU A 91 -6.22 7.50 11.65
C GLU A 91 -6.34 6.03 11.21
N ASP A 92 -6.13 5.78 9.92
CA ASP A 92 -6.14 4.46 9.34
C ASP A 92 -5.18 4.32 8.14
N ILE A 93 -4.76 3.09 7.91
CA ILE A 93 -4.06 2.64 6.70
C ILE A 93 -4.84 1.50 6.08
N HIS A 94 -4.73 1.33 4.76
CA HIS A 94 -5.33 0.20 4.06
C HIS A 94 -4.24 -0.82 3.75
N LEU A 95 -4.42 -2.06 4.18
CA LEU A 95 -3.55 -3.16 3.80
C LEU A 95 -4.08 -3.77 2.49
N ALA A 96 -3.30 -3.69 1.42
CA ALA A 96 -3.63 -4.32 0.14
C ALA A 96 -2.99 -5.71 0.11
N ILE A 97 -3.80 -6.74 0.27
CA ILE A 97 -3.37 -8.14 0.28
C ILE A 97 -3.47 -8.69 -1.13
N THR A 98 -2.33 -9.10 -1.68
CA THR A 98 -2.19 -9.72 -2.99
C THR A 98 -2.13 -11.24 -2.86
N SER A 99 -3.03 -11.96 -3.54
CA SER A 99 -2.98 -13.42 -3.68
C SER A 99 -2.14 -13.85 -4.88
N ASP A 100 -1.82 -15.16 -4.95
CA ASP A 100 -0.99 -15.74 -6.02
C ASP A 100 -1.64 -15.65 -7.41
N ASP A 101 -2.97 -15.52 -7.47
CA ASP A 101 -3.75 -15.30 -8.70
C ASP A 101 -3.87 -13.80 -9.09
N ALA A 102 -3.10 -12.93 -8.42
CA ALA A 102 -3.11 -11.48 -8.59
C ALA A 102 -4.42 -10.77 -8.17
N SER A 103 -5.29 -11.44 -7.40
CA SER A 103 -6.42 -10.75 -6.77
C SER A 103 -5.93 -9.83 -5.64
N LEU A 104 -6.60 -8.68 -5.49
CA LEU A 104 -6.30 -7.68 -4.46
C LEU A 104 -7.50 -7.50 -3.54
N VAL A 105 -7.26 -7.57 -2.23
CA VAL A 105 -8.25 -7.26 -1.20
C VAL A 105 -7.71 -6.18 -0.28
N TYR A 106 -8.55 -5.17 0.01
CA TYR A 106 -8.17 -4.03 0.84
C TYR A 106 -8.80 -4.14 2.23
N TYR A 107 -7.97 -4.22 3.27
CA TYR A 107 -8.40 -4.20 4.67
C TYR A 107 -8.07 -2.86 5.31
N LYS A 108 -9.07 -2.20 5.89
CA LYS A 108 -8.85 -0.98 6.69
C LYS A 108 -8.31 -1.36 8.07
N ILE A 109 -7.09 -0.94 8.38
CA ILE A 109 -6.46 -1.05 9.69
C ILE A 109 -6.53 0.32 10.35
N SER A 110 -7.26 0.43 11.44
CA SER A 110 -7.40 1.70 12.19
C SER A 110 -6.43 1.74 13.35
N ARG A 111 -6.00 2.94 13.73
CA ARG A 111 -5.12 3.15 14.88
C ARG A 111 -5.93 3.09 16.18
N GLY A 112 -5.45 2.27 17.13
CA GLY A 112 -6.06 2.15 18.45
C GLY A 112 -7.29 1.23 18.49
N ILE A 113 -8.08 1.36 19.56
CA ILE A 113 -9.29 0.55 19.77
C ILE A 113 -10.46 1.26 19.11
N VAL A 114 -10.97 0.69 18.02
CA VAL A 114 -12.18 1.17 17.34
C VAL A 114 -13.40 0.39 17.81
N LYS A 115 -14.55 1.05 17.92
CA LYS A 115 -15.82 0.39 18.22
C LYS A 115 -16.20 -0.53 17.04
N PRO A 116 -16.72 -1.74 17.29
CA PRO A 116 -17.29 -2.56 16.23
C PRO A 116 -18.40 -1.79 15.52
N PRO A 117 -18.51 -1.88 14.18
CA PRO A 117 -19.68 -1.37 13.48
C PRO A 117 -20.94 -2.07 14.02
N VAL A 118 -21.98 -1.27 14.29
CA VAL A 118 -23.29 -1.72 14.78
C VAL A 118 -24.09 -2.32 13.64
#